data_AF-A0A2V8TUF7-F1
#
_entry.id   AF-A0A2V8TUF7-F1
#
_cell.length_a   1.000
_cell.length_b   1.000
_cell.length_c   1.000
_cell.angle_alpha   90.00
_cell.angle_beta   90.00
_cell.angle_gamma   90.00
#
_symmetry.space_group_name_H-M   'P 1'
#
loop_
_entity.id
_entity.type
_entity.pdbx_description
1 polymer ?
#
loop_
_entity_poly.entity_id
_entity_poly.type
_entity_poly.pdbx_seq_one_letter_code
_entity_poly.pdbx_strand_id
1 'polypeptide(L)'
;MSAGTCYAQVSSTVALSNGVELRVTTNPGQPTGEENLKIEMARASGNSFYRIFRDQNNLAVFAYELAVDRAANGNEIRITAKPAETAFAARFPNADGGKPVPTLSAERDLRPLRSGERAEIGLFELAGMGLKVIDTIEVRLNQGGASAGPGGRLRFAGLKVYINHAIASGPGPRGLVSGRYAMFYIPGRGGYFFSTDAPPGRPFVKAGTIDHNRMQFTVDNDDYECVADSPILLNSDNGEVWVYHDPSYRPAGNWTNDTNQTGSDEFFTAASDSLSWWLP
;
A
#
# COMPACT_ATOMS: atom_id res chain seq x y z
N MET A 1 -15.36 -41.26 6.96
CA MET A 1 -14.27 -40.29 7.15
C MET A 1 -14.32 -39.35 5.97
N SER A 2 -14.68 -38.08 6.17
CA SER A 2 -14.73 -37.07 5.11
C SER A 2 -13.40 -36.33 5.13
N ALA A 3 -12.62 -36.46 4.04
CA ALA A 3 -11.41 -35.69 3.84
C ALA A 3 -11.81 -34.25 3.51
N GLY A 4 -11.47 -33.31 4.39
CA GLY A 4 -11.68 -31.89 4.14
C GLY A 4 -10.75 -31.44 3.02
N THR A 5 -11.33 -31.06 1.89
CA THR A 5 -10.63 -30.38 0.80
C THR A 5 -10.12 -29.05 1.31
N CYS A 6 -8.80 -28.91 1.44
CA CYS A 6 -8.16 -27.64 1.71
C CYS A 6 -8.26 -26.78 0.44
N TYR A 7 -9.22 -25.86 0.39
CA TYR A 7 -9.34 -24.92 -0.72
C TYR A 7 -8.07 -24.07 -0.81
N ALA A 8 -7.41 -24.09 -1.96
CA ALA A 8 -6.33 -23.16 -2.28
C ALA A 8 -6.84 -21.72 -2.07
N GLN A 9 -6.03 -20.88 -1.43
CA GLN A 9 -6.40 -19.49 -1.17
C GLN A 9 -6.43 -18.71 -2.51
N VAL A 10 -7.59 -18.69 -3.17
CA VAL A 10 -7.82 -18.01 -4.46
C VAL A 10 -8.05 -16.51 -4.31
N SER A 11 -8.15 -16.00 -3.09
CA SER A 11 -8.37 -14.58 -2.82
C SER A 11 -7.29 -14.06 -1.89
N SER A 12 -6.72 -12.91 -2.25
CA SER A 12 -5.72 -12.22 -1.47
C SER A 12 -6.13 -10.76 -1.31
N THR A 13 -5.96 -10.22 -0.11
CA THR A 13 -6.28 -8.83 0.22
C THR A 13 -5.02 -8.13 0.70
N VAL A 14 -4.71 -6.97 0.12
CA VAL A 14 -3.59 -6.13 0.51
C VAL A 14 -4.07 -4.70 0.76
N ALA A 15 -3.70 -4.14 1.92
CA ALA A 15 -3.84 -2.72 2.19
C ALA A 15 -2.56 -2.00 1.79
N LEU A 16 -2.69 -0.92 1.03
CA LEU A 16 -1.59 -0.11 0.53
C LEU A 16 -1.44 1.18 1.36
N SER A 17 -0.23 1.73 1.37
CA SER A 17 0.07 3.00 2.06
C SER A 17 -0.73 4.20 1.57
N ASN A 18 -1.27 4.14 0.34
CA ASN A 18 -2.10 5.20 -0.24
C ASN A 18 -3.60 5.14 0.18
N GLY A 19 -3.94 4.32 1.19
CA GLY A 19 -5.31 4.17 1.70
C GLY A 19 -6.22 3.28 0.84
N VAL A 20 -5.66 2.63 -0.19
CA VAL A 20 -6.37 1.67 -1.03
C VAL A 20 -6.19 0.27 -0.45
N GLU A 21 -7.30 -0.44 -0.25
CA GLU A 21 -7.33 -1.88 -0.09
C GLU A 21 -7.64 -2.51 -1.45
N LEU A 22 -6.87 -3.51 -1.82
CA LEU A 22 -7.08 -4.31 -3.01
C LEU A 22 -7.42 -5.72 -2.59
N ARG A 23 -8.53 -6.22 -3.12
CA ARG A 23 -8.85 -7.64 -3.08
C ARG A 23 -8.70 -8.20 -4.47
N VAL A 24 -7.78 -9.13 -4.63
CA VAL A 24 -7.57 -9.86 -5.88
C VAL A 24 -8.11 -11.27 -5.71
N THR A 25 -8.99 -11.69 -6.60
CA THR A 25 -9.55 -13.04 -6.62
C THR A 25 -9.22 -13.70 -7.95
N THR A 26 -8.59 -14.87 -7.90
CA THR A 26 -8.36 -15.69 -9.09
C THR A 26 -9.51 -16.60 -9.35
N ASN A 27 -9.94 -16.62 -10.60
CA ASN A 27 -10.65 -17.72 -11.19
C ASN A 27 -9.67 -18.55 -12.04
N PRO A 28 -9.23 -19.73 -11.57
CA PRO A 28 -8.35 -20.61 -12.36
C PRO A 28 -9.11 -21.34 -13.49
N GLY A 29 -10.41 -21.07 -13.64
CA GLY A 29 -11.32 -21.86 -14.48
C GLY A 29 -11.90 -23.06 -13.72
N GLN A 30 -12.44 -24.03 -14.46
CA GLN A 30 -12.80 -25.35 -13.93
C GLN A 30 -11.75 -26.38 -14.40
N PRO A 31 -10.61 -26.50 -13.71
CA PRO A 31 -9.65 -27.54 -14.05
C PRO A 31 -10.26 -28.92 -13.89
N THR A 32 -10.09 -29.72 -14.94
CA THR A 32 -10.47 -31.14 -14.96
C THR A 32 -9.44 -32.02 -14.23
N GLY A 33 -8.34 -31.42 -13.73
CA GLY A 33 -7.28 -32.09 -12.95
C GLY A 33 -7.02 -31.44 -11.59
N GLU A 34 -6.21 -32.13 -10.77
CA GLU A 34 -5.85 -31.76 -9.38
C GLU A 34 -4.77 -30.65 -9.27
N GLU A 35 -4.52 -29.87 -10.32
CA GLU A 35 -3.49 -28.82 -10.26
C GLU A 35 -3.92 -27.69 -9.33
N ASN A 36 -3.48 -27.79 -8.07
CA ASN A 36 -3.68 -26.76 -7.05
C ASN A 36 -2.58 -25.71 -7.20
N LEU A 37 -2.92 -24.59 -7.84
CA LEU A 37 -2.04 -23.43 -7.85
C LEU A 37 -2.05 -22.76 -6.48
N LYS A 38 -0.86 -22.60 -5.90
CA LYS A 38 -0.66 -21.74 -4.75
C LYS A 38 -0.46 -20.31 -5.24
N ILE A 39 -1.27 -19.39 -4.74
CA ILE A 39 -1.19 -17.98 -5.08
C ILE A 39 -0.51 -17.25 -3.93
N GLU A 40 0.48 -16.43 -4.26
CA GLU A 40 1.24 -15.61 -3.35
C GLU A 40 1.17 -14.15 -3.80
N MET A 41 1.05 -13.23 -2.83
CA MET A 41 1.27 -11.81 -3.03
C MET A 41 2.51 -11.39 -2.25
N ALA A 42 3.45 -10.74 -2.93
CA ALA A 42 4.64 -10.19 -2.31
C ALA A 42 4.81 -8.74 -2.72
N ARG A 43 5.24 -7.85 -1.83
CA ARG A 43 5.45 -6.44 -2.19
C ARG A 43 6.49 -6.33 -3.31
N ALA A 44 6.36 -5.37 -4.22
CA ALA A 44 7.42 -5.01 -5.16
C ALA A 44 8.15 -3.80 -4.57
N SER A 45 7.74 -2.59 -4.95
CA SER A 45 8.19 -1.31 -4.41
C SER A 45 7.01 -0.34 -4.27
N GLY A 46 7.09 0.65 -3.37
CA GLY A 46 6.04 1.65 -3.20
C GLY A 46 4.64 1.04 -2.96
N ASN A 47 3.67 1.44 -3.80
CA ASN A 47 2.28 0.93 -3.84
C ASN A 47 2.10 -0.23 -4.85
N SER A 48 3.13 -1.03 -5.06
CA SER A 48 3.14 -2.13 -6.02
C SER A 48 3.44 -3.48 -5.37
N PHE A 49 2.91 -4.56 -5.94
CA PHE A 49 3.10 -5.93 -5.47
C PHE A 49 3.18 -6.93 -6.62
N TYR A 50 4.00 -7.95 -6.44
CA TYR A 50 4.02 -9.14 -7.26
C TYR A 50 2.89 -10.09 -6.88
N ARG A 51 2.27 -10.60 -7.93
CA ARG A 51 1.31 -11.70 -7.92
C ARG A 51 2.03 -12.92 -8.46
N ILE A 52 2.21 -13.95 -7.66
CA ILE A 52 3.01 -15.12 -8.01
C ILE A 52 2.13 -16.37 -7.93
N PHE A 53 2.11 -17.15 -8.99
CA PHE A 53 1.43 -18.42 -9.07
C PHE A 53 2.48 -19.51 -9.01
N ARG A 54 2.31 -20.44 -8.07
CA ARG A 54 3.21 -21.55 -7.86
C ARG A 54 2.50 -22.89 -8.06
N ASP A 55 3.25 -23.85 -8.60
CA ASP A 55 2.81 -25.23 -8.67
C ASP A 55 2.94 -25.95 -7.31
N GLN A 56 2.61 -27.24 -7.30
CA GLN A 56 2.75 -28.13 -6.15
C GLN A 56 4.21 -28.34 -5.68
N ASN A 57 5.20 -28.09 -6.54
CA ASN A 57 6.63 -28.12 -6.21
C ASN A 57 7.13 -26.77 -5.69
N ASN A 58 6.23 -25.80 -5.50
CA ASN A 58 6.52 -24.43 -5.09
C ASN A 58 7.34 -23.62 -6.12
N LEU A 59 7.39 -24.07 -7.38
CA LEU A 59 8.01 -23.35 -8.49
C LEU A 59 7.04 -22.32 -9.06
N ALA A 60 7.53 -21.12 -9.35
CA ALA A 60 6.74 -20.04 -9.93
C ALA A 60 6.43 -20.32 -11.41
N VAL A 61 5.17 -20.62 -11.71
CA VAL A 61 4.70 -20.91 -13.07
C VAL A 61 4.21 -19.66 -13.80
N PHE A 62 3.88 -18.61 -13.06
CA PHE A 62 3.57 -17.29 -13.61
C PHE A 62 3.75 -16.21 -12.55
N ALA A 63 4.23 -15.03 -12.94
CA ALA A 63 4.25 -13.87 -12.05
C ALA A 63 3.96 -12.58 -12.81
N TYR A 64 3.40 -11.58 -12.14
CA TYR A 64 3.28 -10.23 -12.69
C TYR A 64 3.23 -9.20 -11.56
N GLU A 65 3.47 -7.94 -11.86
CA GLU A 65 3.43 -6.85 -10.90
C GLU A 65 2.13 -6.05 -11.06
N LEU A 66 1.51 -5.66 -9.95
CA LEU A 66 0.37 -4.75 -9.90
C LEU A 66 0.78 -3.47 -9.20
N ALA A 67 0.95 -2.41 -9.99
CA ALA A 67 1.18 -1.07 -9.50
C ALA A 67 -0.16 -0.34 -9.32
N VAL A 68 -0.37 0.25 -8.15
CA VAL A 68 -1.63 0.93 -7.83
C VAL A 68 -1.38 2.37 -7.39
N ASP A 69 -1.88 3.28 -8.21
CA ASP A 69 -1.79 4.71 -7.98
C ASP A 69 -3.17 5.28 -7.68
N ARG A 70 -3.19 6.28 -6.83
CA ARG A 70 -4.40 7.04 -6.53
C ARG A 70 -4.29 8.40 -7.17
N ALA A 71 -5.28 8.78 -7.95
CA ALA A 71 -5.32 10.08 -8.60
C ALA A 71 -5.34 11.20 -7.55
N ALA A 72 -4.85 12.37 -7.93
CA ALA A 72 -4.80 13.55 -7.05
C ALA A 72 -6.19 13.99 -6.54
N ASN A 73 -7.26 13.64 -7.27
CA ASN A 73 -8.65 13.87 -6.84
C ASN A 73 -9.09 12.98 -5.66
N GLY A 74 -8.29 11.99 -5.28
CA GLY A 74 -8.56 11.08 -4.16
C GLY A 74 -9.63 10.02 -4.42
N ASN A 75 -10.38 10.08 -5.52
CA ASN A 75 -11.53 9.20 -5.72
C ASN A 75 -11.31 8.15 -6.81
N GLU A 76 -10.29 8.35 -7.65
CA GLU A 76 -9.93 7.43 -8.72
C GLU A 76 -8.65 6.68 -8.42
N ILE A 77 -8.65 5.40 -8.74
CA ILE A 77 -7.55 4.47 -8.55
C ILE A 77 -7.16 3.98 -9.93
N ARG A 78 -5.89 4.14 -10.28
CA ARG A 78 -5.27 3.62 -11.49
C ARG A 78 -4.52 2.36 -11.12
N ILE A 79 -4.78 1.30 -11.87
CA ILE A 79 -4.11 0.01 -11.69
C ILE A 79 -3.44 -0.35 -12.99
N THR A 80 -2.18 -0.70 -12.89
CA THR A 80 -1.34 -1.08 -14.01
C THR A 80 -0.72 -2.43 -13.71
N ALA A 81 -0.97 -3.40 -14.59
CA ALA A 81 -0.36 -4.72 -14.51
C ALA A 81 0.87 -4.79 -15.40
N LYS A 82 2.02 -5.10 -14.83
CA LYS A 82 3.33 -5.06 -15.49
C LYS A 82 3.97 -6.44 -15.55
N PRO A 83 4.82 -6.71 -16.56
CA PRO A 83 5.70 -7.87 -16.55
C PRO A 83 6.56 -7.90 -15.28
N ALA A 84 6.82 -9.09 -14.76
CA ALA A 84 7.75 -9.33 -13.68
C ALA A 84 9.17 -9.45 -14.27
N GLU A 85 9.96 -8.38 -14.15
CA GLU A 85 11.26 -8.25 -14.84
C GLU A 85 12.46 -8.45 -13.88
N THR A 86 13.58 -7.78 -14.18
CA THR A 86 14.86 -7.92 -13.47
C THR A 86 14.75 -7.73 -11.95
N ALA A 87 13.92 -6.77 -11.49
CA ALA A 87 13.72 -6.54 -10.05
C ALA A 87 13.05 -7.73 -9.36
N PHE A 88 12.13 -8.42 -10.05
CA PHE A 88 11.51 -9.65 -9.56
C PHE A 88 12.55 -10.78 -9.50
N ALA A 89 13.31 -10.99 -10.58
CA ALA A 89 14.31 -12.05 -10.64
C ALA A 89 15.42 -11.89 -9.59
N ALA A 90 15.82 -10.65 -9.29
CA ALA A 90 16.78 -10.35 -8.23
C ALA A 90 16.22 -10.70 -6.83
N ARG A 91 14.93 -10.47 -6.61
CA ARG A 91 14.27 -10.72 -5.33
C ARG A 91 13.91 -12.19 -5.11
N PHE A 92 13.51 -12.89 -6.16
CA PHE A 92 13.13 -14.30 -6.13
C PHE A 92 14.08 -15.11 -7.02
N PRO A 93 15.37 -15.21 -6.65
CA PRO A 93 16.32 -15.98 -7.43
C PRO A 93 15.87 -17.44 -7.50
N ASN A 94 15.95 -18.04 -8.69
CA ASN A 94 15.56 -19.43 -8.96
C ASN A 94 14.09 -19.76 -8.66
N ALA A 95 13.19 -18.77 -8.71
CA ALA A 95 11.76 -19.00 -8.48
C ALA A 95 11.14 -20.09 -9.36
N ASP A 96 11.62 -20.27 -10.60
CA ASP A 96 11.25 -21.36 -11.52
C ASP A 96 12.44 -22.31 -11.79
N GLY A 97 13.14 -22.73 -10.73
CA GLY A 97 14.18 -23.76 -10.85
C GLY A 97 15.37 -23.35 -11.74
N GLY A 98 15.67 -22.05 -11.80
CA GLY A 98 16.76 -21.48 -12.61
C GLY A 98 16.35 -21.01 -14.01
N LYS A 99 15.07 -21.14 -14.40
CA LYS A 99 14.54 -20.56 -15.63
C LYS A 99 13.91 -19.17 -15.38
N PRO A 100 13.77 -18.34 -16.43
CA PRO A 100 12.97 -17.12 -16.35
C PRO A 100 11.50 -17.45 -16.07
N VAL A 101 10.92 -16.82 -15.04
CA VAL A 101 9.51 -17.01 -14.69
C VAL A 101 8.62 -16.45 -15.79
N PRO A 102 7.62 -17.20 -16.29
CA PRO A 102 6.64 -16.67 -17.23
C PRO A 102 5.89 -15.45 -16.67
N THR A 103 5.61 -14.45 -17.52
CA THR A 103 4.97 -13.20 -17.09
C THR A 103 4.09 -12.58 -18.20
N LEU A 104 3.47 -11.44 -17.93
CA LEU A 104 2.73 -10.66 -18.92
C LEU A 104 3.65 -10.26 -20.08
N SER A 105 3.13 -10.31 -21.30
CA SER A 105 3.90 -9.95 -22.50
C SER A 105 4.15 -8.43 -22.63
N ALA A 106 3.35 -7.62 -21.96
CA ALA A 106 3.42 -6.16 -21.97
C ALA A 106 2.67 -5.60 -20.76
N GLU A 107 2.94 -4.33 -20.45
CA GLU A 107 2.17 -3.54 -19.49
C GLU A 107 0.72 -3.38 -19.94
N ARG A 108 -0.21 -3.40 -18.98
CA ARG A 108 -1.64 -3.26 -19.21
C ARG A 108 -2.24 -2.31 -18.18
N ASP A 109 -2.71 -1.16 -18.66
CA ASP A 109 -3.51 -0.25 -17.86
C ASP A 109 -4.94 -0.74 -17.78
N LEU A 110 -5.49 -0.78 -16.57
CA LEU A 110 -6.91 -0.98 -16.37
C LEU A 110 -7.64 0.35 -16.46
N ARG A 111 -8.94 0.29 -16.75
CA ARG A 111 -9.80 1.47 -16.62
C ARG A 111 -9.67 2.05 -15.20
N PRO A 112 -9.72 3.38 -15.02
CA PRO A 112 -9.78 3.97 -13.68
C PRO A 112 -10.94 3.37 -12.89
N LEU A 113 -10.66 3.01 -11.64
CA LEU A 113 -11.62 2.42 -10.72
C LEU A 113 -11.95 3.38 -9.58
N ARG A 114 -13.18 3.29 -9.09
CA ARG A 114 -13.63 3.94 -7.85
C ARG A 114 -13.82 2.89 -6.75
N SER A 115 -13.88 3.31 -5.50
CA SER A 115 -14.12 2.39 -4.38
C SER A 115 -15.35 1.50 -4.61
N GLY A 116 -15.20 0.20 -4.41
CA GLY A 116 -16.21 -0.83 -4.66
C GLY A 116 -16.25 -1.34 -6.10
N GLU A 117 -15.57 -0.70 -7.04
CA GLU A 117 -15.53 -1.15 -8.42
C GLU A 117 -14.54 -2.30 -8.63
N ARG A 118 -14.74 -3.02 -9.74
CA ARG A 118 -13.92 -4.15 -10.16
C ARG A 118 -13.40 -4.00 -11.58
N ALA A 119 -12.25 -4.60 -11.84
CA ALA A 119 -11.71 -4.87 -13.16
C ALA A 119 -11.17 -6.30 -13.25
N GLU A 120 -11.06 -6.82 -14.46
CA GLU A 120 -10.54 -8.16 -14.72
C GLU A 120 -9.25 -8.09 -15.54
N ILE A 121 -8.34 -9.02 -15.27
CA ILE A 121 -7.13 -9.26 -16.05
C ILE A 121 -7.12 -10.72 -16.48
N GLY A 122 -7.18 -10.97 -17.78
CA GLY A 122 -6.86 -12.29 -18.33
C GLY A 122 -5.35 -12.49 -18.33
N LEU A 123 -4.86 -13.52 -17.66
CA LEU A 123 -3.43 -13.71 -17.41
C LEU A 123 -2.79 -14.65 -18.43
N PHE A 124 -3.06 -15.93 -18.29
CA PHE A 124 -2.50 -16.98 -19.15
C PHE A 124 -3.51 -18.12 -19.31
N GLU A 125 -3.20 -19.01 -20.25
CA GLU A 125 -3.93 -20.25 -20.44
C GLU A 125 -3.14 -21.40 -19.85
N LEU A 126 -3.78 -22.25 -19.05
CA LEU A 126 -3.18 -23.51 -18.61
C LEU A 126 -3.15 -24.46 -19.80
N ALA A 127 -1.97 -24.56 -20.43
CA ALA A 127 -1.74 -25.39 -21.61
C ALA A 127 -2.14 -26.84 -21.34
N GLY A 128 -2.94 -27.42 -22.24
CA GLY A 128 -3.48 -28.78 -22.10
C GLY A 128 -4.91 -28.86 -21.55
N MET A 129 -5.42 -27.79 -20.92
CA MET A 129 -6.78 -27.74 -20.37
C MET A 129 -7.69 -26.65 -20.97
N GLY A 130 -7.14 -25.70 -21.73
CA GLY A 130 -7.94 -24.64 -22.36
C GLY A 130 -8.49 -23.60 -21.37
N LEU A 131 -7.98 -23.58 -20.13
CA LEU A 131 -8.51 -22.74 -19.05
C LEU A 131 -7.79 -21.42 -19.01
N LYS A 132 -8.57 -20.34 -19.04
CA LYS A 132 -8.06 -18.98 -18.89
C LYS A 132 -8.07 -18.62 -17.41
N VAL A 133 -6.88 -18.37 -16.88
CA VAL A 133 -6.73 -17.83 -15.53
C VAL A 133 -7.06 -16.34 -15.59
N ILE A 134 -8.06 -15.94 -14.81
CA ILE A 134 -8.53 -14.55 -14.73
C ILE A 134 -8.37 -14.08 -13.30
N ASP A 135 -7.80 -12.89 -13.14
CA ASP A 135 -7.81 -12.17 -11.87
C ASP A 135 -8.85 -11.07 -11.89
N THR A 136 -9.78 -11.10 -10.93
CA THR A 136 -10.69 -10.00 -10.64
C THR A 136 -10.11 -9.16 -9.51
N ILE A 137 -9.90 -7.89 -9.79
CA ILE A 137 -9.39 -6.90 -8.83
C ILE A 137 -10.55 -6.04 -8.38
N GLU A 138 -10.85 -6.08 -7.09
CA GLU A 138 -11.76 -5.16 -6.41
C GLU A 138 -10.94 -4.13 -5.65
N VAL A 139 -11.25 -2.86 -5.85
CA VAL A 139 -10.69 -1.77 -5.06
C VAL A 139 -11.65 -1.39 -3.97
N ARG A 140 -11.12 -1.15 -2.78
CA ARG A 140 -11.83 -0.44 -1.72
C ARG A 140 -10.95 0.71 -1.30
N LEU A 141 -11.49 1.91 -1.34
CA LEU A 141 -10.95 2.93 -0.46
C LEU A 141 -11.36 2.46 0.92
N ASN A 142 -10.38 2.14 1.77
CA ASN A 142 -10.70 1.99 3.18
C ASN A 142 -11.32 3.33 3.56
N GLN A 143 -12.61 3.37 3.91
CA GLN A 143 -13.22 4.62 4.39
C GLN A 143 -12.79 4.92 5.83
N GLY A 144 -12.04 4.02 6.46
CA GLY A 144 -11.13 4.35 7.56
C GLY A 144 -9.76 4.85 7.10
N GLY A 145 -9.44 4.86 5.81
CA GLY A 145 -8.12 5.18 5.24
C GLY A 145 -8.12 6.15 4.06
N ALA A 146 -9.27 6.67 3.62
CA ALA A 146 -9.48 7.95 2.95
C ALA A 146 -10.89 8.02 2.33
N SER A 147 -11.85 8.41 3.16
CA SER A 147 -12.81 9.44 2.82
C SER A 147 -13.23 10.01 4.15
N ALA A 148 -12.88 11.27 4.34
CA ALA A 148 -13.32 12.09 5.44
C ALA A 148 -14.79 11.80 5.77
N GLY A 149 -15.06 11.35 6.99
CA GLY A 149 -16.26 11.84 7.65
C GLY A 149 -16.27 13.38 7.55
N PRO A 150 -17.43 14.05 7.53
CA PRO A 150 -17.49 15.50 7.46
C PRO A 150 -16.56 16.10 8.54
N GLY A 151 -15.43 16.70 8.11
CA GLY A 151 -14.36 17.13 9.02
C GLY A 151 -12.93 16.64 8.71
N GLY A 152 -12.66 15.98 7.58
CA GLY A 152 -11.29 15.75 7.11
C GLY A 152 -10.55 17.08 6.90
N ARG A 153 -9.40 17.25 7.58
CA ARG A 153 -8.68 18.52 7.61
C ARG A 153 -7.25 18.44 7.08
N LEU A 154 -6.63 17.25 7.08
CA LEU A 154 -5.24 17.06 6.66
C LEU A 154 -5.13 16.17 5.43
N ARG A 155 -4.16 16.49 4.57
CA ARG A 155 -3.77 15.75 3.38
C ARG A 155 -2.26 15.75 3.21
N PHE A 156 -1.66 14.59 2.98
CA PHE A 156 -0.28 14.47 2.53
C PHE A 156 -0.25 13.92 1.11
N ALA A 157 0.30 14.68 0.18
CA ALA A 157 0.50 14.28 -1.22
C ALA A 157 1.96 14.50 -1.56
N GLY A 158 2.69 13.45 -1.95
CA GLY A 158 4.11 13.57 -2.30
C GLY A 158 5.01 14.16 -1.21
N LEU A 159 4.70 13.85 0.06
CA LEU A 159 5.35 14.48 1.21
C LEU A 159 6.87 14.24 1.22
N LYS A 160 7.65 15.31 1.29
CA LYS A 160 9.09 15.32 1.57
C LYS A 160 9.29 15.80 3.00
N VAL A 161 10.12 15.10 3.76
CA VAL A 161 10.40 15.44 5.16
C VAL A 161 11.88 15.78 5.32
N TYR A 162 12.14 16.91 5.97
CA TYR A 162 13.45 17.39 6.35
C TYR A 162 13.54 17.44 7.87
N ILE A 163 14.68 17.02 8.43
CA ILE A 163 15.01 17.12 9.85
C ILE A 163 16.27 17.96 9.95
N ASN A 164 16.23 19.07 10.68
CA ASN A 164 17.34 20.02 10.79
C ASN A 164 17.93 20.39 9.41
N HIS A 165 17.03 20.65 8.45
CA HIS A 165 17.32 20.95 7.03
C HIS A 165 17.93 19.82 6.18
N ALA A 166 18.13 18.61 6.72
CA ALA A 166 18.57 17.45 5.96
C ALA A 166 17.38 16.58 5.54
N ILE A 167 17.38 16.05 4.31
CA ILE A 167 16.29 15.18 3.84
C ILE A 167 16.25 13.87 4.64
N ALA A 168 15.11 13.57 5.24
CA ALA A 168 14.87 12.37 6.04
C ALA A 168 13.92 11.39 5.35
N SER A 169 13.04 11.87 4.47
CA SER A 169 12.23 11.00 3.62
C SER A 169 13.12 10.35 2.55
N GLY A 170 13.36 9.04 2.65
CA GLY A 170 13.92 8.25 1.56
C GLY A 170 13.01 8.25 0.31
N PRO A 171 13.34 7.50 -0.77
CA PRO A 171 12.55 7.43 -2.00
C PRO A 171 11.16 6.75 -1.86
N GLY A 172 10.63 6.64 -0.63
CA GLY A 172 9.43 5.91 -0.28
C GLY A 172 8.14 6.47 -0.90
N PRO A 173 7.04 5.69 -0.86
CA PRO A 173 5.83 5.94 -1.63
C PRO A 173 5.24 7.34 -1.37
N ARG A 174 5.12 8.10 -2.46
CA ARG A 174 4.49 9.44 -2.54
C ARG A 174 2.96 9.36 -2.53
N GLY A 175 2.41 8.47 -1.72
CA GLY A 175 0.98 8.20 -1.65
C GLY A 175 0.17 9.43 -1.22
N LEU A 176 -1.04 9.55 -1.74
CA LEU A 176 -2.03 10.51 -1.27
C LEU A 176 -2.72 9.96 -0.01
N VAL A 177 -2.51 10.63 1.10
CA VAL A 177 -3.14 10.38 2.40
C VAL A 177 -4.07 11.54 2.72
N SER A 178 -5.26 11.28 3.24
CA SER A 178 -6.19 12.33 3.69
C SER A 178 -7.10 11.81 4.80
N GLY A 179 -7.29 12.62 5.84
CA GLY A 179 -8.08 12.25 7.01
C GLY A 179 -8.22 13.36 8.05
N ARG A 180 -8.91 13.06 9.16
CA ARG A 180 -8.88 13.92 10.36
C ARG A 180 -7.50 13.90 11.01
N TYR A 181 -6.84 12.75 10.91
CA TYR A 181 -5.50 12.52 11.39
C TYR A 181 -4.65 11.99 10.25
N ALA A 182 -3.40 12.44 10.17
CA ALA A 182 -2.41 11.93 9.21
C ALA A 182 -1.18 11.43 9.96
N MET A 183 -0.38 10.57 9.34
CA MET A 183 0.85 10.09 9.94
C MET A 183 1.94 9.83 8.92
N PHE A 184 3.18 9.86 9.39
CA PHE A 184 4.29 9.22 8.72
C PHE A 184 5.18 8.47 9.68
N TYR A 185 5.92 7.50 9.17
CA TYR A 185 6.94 6.73 9.88
C TYR A 185 8.31 7.08 9.31
N ILE A 186 9.29 7.27 10.19
CA ILE A 186 10.69 7.41 9.82
C ILE A 186 11.46 6.23 10.42
N PRO A 187 12.14 5.41 9.59
CA PRO A 187 13.02 4.35 10.04
C PRO A 187 14.00 4.79 11.12
N GLY A 188 14.11 4.02 12.19
CA GLY A 188 14.97 4.32 13.34
C GLY A 188 14.49 5.45 14.24
N ARG A 189 13.43 6.19 13.86
CA ARG A 189 12.88 7.30 14.64
C ARG A 189 11.46 7.06 15.14
N GLY A 190 10.65 6.24 14.46
CA GLY A 190 9.30 5.90 14.90
C GLY A 190 8.19 6.61 14.13
N GLY A 191 7.00 6.66 14.72
CA GLY A 191 5.78 7.18 14.11
C GLY A 191 5.48 8.60 14.55
N TYR A 192 5.20 9.48 13.60
CA TYR A 192 4.79 10.86 13.81
C TYR A 192 3.35 11.04 13.35
N PHE A 193 2.58 11.67 14.20
CA PHE A 193 1.14 11.64 14.13
C PHE A 193 0.58 13.06 14.22
N PHE A 194 -0.31 13.42 13.31
CA PHE A 194 -0.70 14.79 13.06
C PHE A 194 -2.20 14.99 13.20
N SER A 195 -2.58 16.13 13.79
CA SER A 195 -3.96 16.61 13.85
C SER A 195 -4.01 18.14 13.79
N THR A 196 -5.18 18.69 13.49
CA THR A 196 -5.47 20.14 13.53
C THR A 196 -6.14 20.58 14.84
N ASP A 197 -6.31 19.64 15.78
CA ASP A 197 -6.93 19.85 17.07
C ASP A 197 -6.28 18.92 18.10
N ALA A 198 -6.37 19.25 19.39
CA ALA A 198 -5.87 18.41 20.47
C ALA A 198 -6.78 17.18 20.64
N PRO A 199 -6.33 15.96 20.28
CA PRO A 199 -7.17 14.78 20.37
C PRO A 199 -7.29 14.34 21.84
N PRO A 200 -8.49 14.05 22.35
CA PRO A 200 -8.67 13.61 23.73
C PRO A 200 -8.00 12.24 23.95
N GLY A 201 -7.39 12.04 25.12
CA GLY A 201 -6.84 10.75 25.54
C GLY A 201 -5.50 10.35 24.90
N ARG A 202 -4.84 11.26 24.17
CA ARG A 202 -3.52 11.03 23.56
C ARG A 202 -2.58 12.20 23.85
N PRO A 203 -1.26 11.98 23.99
CA PRO A 203 -0.30 13.01 24.38
C PRO A 203 0.16 13.85 23.17
N PHE A 204 -0.80 14.39 22.41
CA PHE A 204 -0.48 15.34 21.35
C PHE A 204 -0.07 16.67 21.95
N VAL A 205 1.01 17.24 21.42
CA VAL A 205 1.49 18.58 21.75
C VAL A 205 1.26 19.50 20.56
N LYS A 206 0.83 20.72 20.82
CA LYS A 206 0.80 21.78 19.80
C LYS A 206 2.25 22.15 19.48
N ALA A 207 2.72 21.78 18.30
CA ALA A 207 4.17 21.74 18.02
C ALA A 207 4.56 22.55 16.78
N GLY A 208 3.60 23.10 16.02
CA GLY A 208 3.95 23.75 14.77
C GLY A 208 2.79 24.42 14.04
N THR A 209 3.08 24.78 12.79
CA THR A 209 2.16 25.48 11.88
C THR A 209 2.15 24.84 10.50
N ILE A 210 1.05 25.05 9.79
CA ILE A 210 0.87 24.69 8.39
C ILE A 210 0.62 25.98 7.62
N ASP A 211 1.39 26.19 6.56
CA ASP A 211 1.22 27.24 5.56
C ASP A 211 1.16 26.59 4.17
N HIS A 212 -0.05 26.57 3.62
CA HIS A 212 -0.44 25.97 2.37
C HIS A 212 0.00 24.51 2.22
N ASN A 213 1.11 24.27 1.52
CA ASN A 213 1.69 22.95 1.28
C ASN A 213 2.94 22.65 2.14
N ARG A 214 3.25 23.52 3.10
CA ARG A 214 4.39 23.40 4.00
C ARG A 214 3.91 23.26 5.45
N MET A 215 4.46 22.30 6.17
CA MET A 215 4.23 22.11 7.60
C MET A 215 5.56 22.15 8.32
N GLN A 216 5.65 22.95 9.38
CA GLN A 216 6.85 23.09 10.21
C GLN A 216 6.48 22.81 11.66
N PHE A 217 7.27 22.00 12.35
CA PHE A 217 7.05 21.68 13.75
C PHE A 217 8.35 21.28 14.45
N THR A 218 8.38 21.42 15.77
CA THR A 218 9.52 21.00 16.59
C THR A 218 9.07 19.95 17.61
N VAL A 219 9.76 18.82 17.66
CA VAL A 219 9.54 17.77 18.67
C VAL A 219 10.88 17.11 19.01
N ASP A 220 11.07 16.74 20.28
CA ASP A 220 12.32 16.15 20.79
C ASP A 220 13.60 16.97 20.48
N ASN A 221 13.47 18.30 20.44
CA ASN A 221 14.52 19.27 20.08
C ASN A 221 15.04 19.17 18.64
N ASP A 222 14.35 18.46 17.76
CA ASP A 222 14.61 18.45 16.32
C ASP A 222 13.58 19.35 15.60
N ASP A 223 14.05 20.09 14.59
CA ASP A 223 13.19 20.89 13.72
C ASP A 223 12.81 20.09 12.48
N TYR A 224 11.51 19.98 12.23
CA TYR A 224 10.95 19.24 11.12
C TYR A 224 10.31 20.20 10.13
N GLU A 225 10.58 19.95 8.86
CA GLU A 225 9.90 20.60 7.75
C GLU A 225 9.34 19.54 6.81
N CYS A 226 8.05 19.64 6.51
CA CYS A 226 7.35 18.77 5.59
C CYS A 226 6.83 19.60 4.42
N VAL A 227 7.12 19.17 3.19
CA VAL A 227 6.66 19.83 1.96
C VAL A 227 5.86 18.84 1.13
N ALA A 228 4.61 19.18 0.84
CA ALA A 228 3.71 18.38 0.00
C ALA A 228 3.57 18.99 -1.40
N ASP A 229 3.17 18.18 -2.37
CA ASP A 229 2.87 18.58 -3.75
C ASP A 229 1.50 19.30 -3.87
N SER A 230 0.74 19.39 -2.78
CA SER A 230 -0.59 20.01 -2.73
C SER A 230 -0.87 20.58 -1.35
N PRO A 231 -1.88 21.47 -1.19
CA PRO A 231 -2.27 22.00 0.11
C PRO A 231 -2.48 20.89 1.14
N ILE A 232 -1.86 21.05 2.31
CA ILE A 232 -1.94 20.10 3.43
C ILE A 232 -3.29 20.23 4.11
N LEU A 233 -3.77 21.46 4.29
CA LEU A 233 -5.12 21.70 4.80
C LEU A 233 -6.13 21.69 3.65
N LEU A 234 -7.23 20.97 3.83
CA LEU A 234 -8.27 20.86 2.79
C LEU A 234 -9.20 22.07 2.74
N ASN A 235 -9.39 22.76 3.87
CA ASN A 235 -10.42 23.79 4.04
C ASN A 235 -9.85 25.15 4.49
N SER A 236 -8.53 25.30 4.51
CA SER A 236 -7.83 26.53 4.90
C SER A 236 -6.47 26.55 4.23
N ASP A 237 -5.89 27.73 4.01
CA ASP A 237 -4.50 27.84 3.60
C ASP A 237 -3.54 27.76 4.79
N ASN A 238 -3.97 28.16 5.98
CA ASN A 238 -3.09 28.24 7.16
C ASN A 238 -3.72 27.59 8.38
N GLY A 239 -2.89 27.09 9.30
CA GLY A 239 -3.36 26.53 10.55
C GLY A 239 -2.26 26.08 11.49
N GLU A 240 -2.67 25.56 12.64
CA GLU A 240 -1.80 24.99 13.66
C GLU A 240 -1.78 23.47 13.53
N VAL A 241 -0.67 22.84 13.92
CA VAL A 241 -0.57 21.38 13.95
C VAL A 241 -0.20 20.85 15.34
N TRP A 242 -0.92 19.80 15.72
CA TRP A 242 -0.68 19.00 16.90
C TRP A 242 0.06 17.74 16.47
N VAL A 243 1.13 17.44 17.19
CA VAL A 243 2.02 16.32 16.90
C VAL A 243 2.06 15.40 18.11
N TYR A 244 1.91 14.10 17.86
CA TYR A 244 2.30 13.06 18.79
C TYR A 244 3.43 12.25 18.14
N HIS A 245 4.50 12.03 18.90
CA HIS A 245 5.62 11.20 18.46
C HIS A 245 5.66 9.92 19.31
N ASP A 246 5.66 8.77 18.63
CA ASP A 246 5.87 7.47 19.23
C ASP A 246 7.16 6.84 18.68
N PRO A 247 8.27 6.91 19.44
CA PRO A 247 9.55 6.38 18.98
C PRO A 247 9.55 4.84 18.87
N SER A 248 8.62 4.18 19.58
CA SER A 248 8.48 2.72 19.58
C SER A 248 7.59 2.22 18.45
N TYR A 249 6.80 3.09 17.83
CA TYR A 249 5.89 2.71 16.76
C TYR A 249 6.65 2.04 15.62
N ARG A 250 6.19 0.85 15.25
CA ARG A 250 6.57 0.16 14.03
C ARG A 250 5.30 -0.18 13.27
N PRO A 251 5.22 0.14 11.97
CA PRO A 251 4.06 -0.24 11.19
C PRO A 251 3.86 -1.76 11.24
N ALA A 252 2.65 -2.20 11.61
CA ALA A 252 2.27 -3.61 11.66
C ALA A 252 1.04 -3.86 10.80
N GLY A 253 1.07 -4.95 10.04
CA GLY A 253 -0.10 -5.54 9.39
C GLY A 253 0.31 -6.70 8.48
N ASN A 254 -0.65 -7.30 7.76
CA ASN A 254 -0.44 -8.47 6.89
C ASN A 254 0.65 -8.31 5.80
N TRP A 255 1.21 -7.12 5.66
CA TRP A 255 2.31 -6.68 4.80
C TRP A 255 3.71 -6.88 5.42
N THR A 256 3.80 -7.32 6.69
CA THR A 256 5.04 -7.57 7.45
C THR A 256 5.42 -9.05 7.58
N ASN A 257 4.61 -9.97 7.02
CA ASN A 257 4.91 -11.41 7.04
C ASN A 257 5.93 -11.85 5.96
N ASP A 258 6.50 -10.92 5.20
CA ASP A 258 7.63 -11.23 4.33
C ASP A 258 8.90 -11.33 5.18
N THR A 259 9.32 -12.55 5.49
CA THR A 259 10.54 -12.84 6.25
C THR A 259 11.82 -12.30 5.58
N ASN A 260 11.74 -11.85 4.33
CA ASN A 260 12.82 -11.21 3.60
C ASN A 260 12.70 -9.67 3.54
N GLN A 261 11.68 -9.05 4.15
CA GLN A 261 11.57 -7.60 4.28
C GLN A 261 11.75 -7.13 5.72
N THR A 262 12.74 -6.27 5.93
CA THR A 262 12.79 -5.34 7.06
C THR A 262 11.87 -4.15 6.75
N GLY A 263 10.55 -4.37 6.80
CA GLY A 263 9.54 -3.30 6.61
C GLY A 263 9.67 -2.12 7.60
N SER A 264 10.53 -2.24 8.61
CA SER A 264 10.98 -1.19 9.52
C SER A 264 11.88 -0.13 8.87
N ASP A 265 12.33 -0.31 7.63
CA ASP A 265 13.46 0.42 7.06
C ASP A 265 13.08 1.43 5.97
N GLU A 266 11.79 1.64 5.68
CA GLU A 266 11.33 2.61 4.67
C GLU A 266 10.43 3.71 5.25
N PHE A 267 10.57 4.93 4.71
CA PHE A 267 9.65 6.04 4.99
C PHE A 267 8.25 5.72 4.45
N PHE A 268 7.21 6.01 5.24
CA PHE A 268 5.83 5.67 4.92
C PHE A 268 4.87 6.75 5.43
N THR A 269 3.79 7.01 4.69
CA THR A 269 2.68 7.88 5.11
C THR A 269 1.37 7.08 5.16
N ALA A 270 0.49 7.38 6.13
CA ALA A 270 -0.87 6.84 6.19
C ALA A 270 -1.85 7.83 6.83
N ALA A 271 -3.13 7.60 6.59
CA ALA A 271 -4.19 8.25 7.36
C ALA A 271 -4.29 7.52 8.70
N SER A 272 -4.21 8.22 9.82
CA SER A 272 -4.12 7.56 11.14
C SER A 272 -5.45 7.10 11.71
N ASP A 273 -6.55 7.53 11.10
CA ASP A 273 -7.86 6.90 11.21
C ASP A 273 -7.88 5.45 10.70
N SER A 274 -6.92 5.06 9.84
CA SER A 274 -6.81 3.67 9.34
C SER A 274 -6.18 2.72 10.35
N LEU A 275 -5.60 3.26 11.42
CA LEU A 275 -5.06 2.52 12.54
C LEU A 275 -6.15 2.43 13.60
N SER A 276 -7.16 1.59 13.34
CA SER A 276 -8.35 1.41 14.21
C SER A 276 -8.03 1.04 15.66
N TRP A 277 -6.80 0.56 15.94
CA TRP A 277 -6.29 0.29 17.29
C TRP A 277 -5.76 1.54 18.02
N TRP A 278 -5.69 2.68 17.34
CA TRP A 278 -5.06 3.90 17.84
C TRP A 278 -6.07 5.04 18.12
N LEU A 279 -7.24 5.04 17.51
CA LEU A 279 -8.35 5.90 17.96
C LEU A 279 -9.24 5.13 18.96
N PRO A 280 -9.70 5.76 20.06
CA PRO A 280 -10.67 5.15 20.98
C PRO A 280 -12.01 4.85 20.31
#